data_AF-A0A7K1GHF6-F1
#
_entry.id   AF-A0A7K1GHF6-F1
#
_cell.length_a   1.000
_cell.length_b   1.000
_cell.length_c   1.000
_cell.angle_alpha   90.00
_cell.angle_beta   90.00
_cell.angle_gamma   90.00
#
_symmetry.space_group_name_H-M   'P 1'
#
loop_
_entity.id
_entity.type
_entity.pdbx_description
1 polymer ?
#
loop_
_entity_poly.entity_id
_entity_poly.type
_entity_poly.pdbx_seq_one_letter_code
_entity_poly.pdbx_strand_id
1 'polypeptide(L)'
;MKIDLTTPEFLLCETPFKNESYNDHRTWIYATQALSLIEFICVDDFEDFEINKDFVYYNYTNSEGQIESWLGVYTQNNCEATEQDAKKVMNQAWKWYTQYLTQIDSYEE
;
A
#
# COMPACT_ATOMS: atom_id res chain seq x y z
N MET A 1 -24.60 -0.26 21.30
CA MET A 1 -23.53 -0.33 20.28
C MET A 1 -22.39 -1.12 20.90
N LYS A 2 -22.11 -2.35 20.45
CA LYS A 2 -20.91 -3.08 20.88
C LYS A 2 -19.75 -2.51 20.07
N ILE A 3 -18.75 -1.97 20.75
CA ILE A 3 -17.50 -1.58 20.10
C ILE A 3 -16.78 -2.89 19.76
N ASP A 4 -16.56 -3.14 18.48
CA ASP A 4 -15.71 -4.22 18.02
C ASP A 4 -14.25 -3.81 18.28
N LEU A 5 -13.56 -4.59 19.12
CA LEU A 5 -12.19 -4.32 19.57
C LEU A 5 -11.17 -5.22 18.84
N THR A 6 -11.54 -5.78 17.68
CA THR A 6 -10.62 -6.57 16.87
C THR A 6 -9.47 -5.70 16.35
N THR A 7 -8.25 -6.23 16.43
CA THR A 7 -7.08 -5.57 15.84
C THR A 7 -7.26 -5.57 14.31
N PRO A 8 -7.15 -4.42 13.64
CA PRO A 8 -7.29 -4.36 12.19
C PRO A 8 -6.17 -5.18 11.53
N GLU A 9 -6.49 -5.81 10.39
CA GLU A 9 -5.53 -6.62 9.63
C GLU A 9 -4.41 -5.76 9.03
N PHE A 10 -4.77 -4.57 8.55
CA PHE A 10 -3.86 -3.60 7.98
C PHE A 10 -4.10 -2.22 8.59
N LEU A 11 -3.02 -1.45 8.73
CA LEU A 11 -3.04 -0.07 9.14
C LEU A 11 -2.45 0.79 8.02
N LEU A 12 -3.15 1.86 7.65
CA LEU A 12 -2.57 2.90 6.83
C LEU A 12 -1.56 3.68 7.69
N CYS A 13 -0.34 3.77 7.21
CA CYS A 13 0.74 4.53 7.84
C CYS A 13 1.12 5.66 6.87
N GLU A 14 0.32 6.71 6.82
CA GLU A 14 0.68 7.87 5.99
C GLU A 14 2.01 8.49 6.41
N THR A 15 2.79 8.93 5.41
CA THR A 15 3.91 9.85 5.60
C THR A 15 3.39 11.30 5.59
N PRO A 16 4.09 12.28 6.20
CA PRO A 16 3.49 13.57 6.59
C PRO A 16 3.11 14.44 5.39
N PHE A 17 2.19 15.41 5.63
CA PHE A 17 1.67 16.46 4.73
C PHE A 17 2.12 16.37 3.27
N LYS A 18 1.17 15.99 2.40
CA LYS A 18 1.29 16.12 0.94
C LYS A 18 1.74 17.55 0.60
N ASN A 19 2.90 17.67 -0.02
CA ASN A 19 3.55 18.96 -0.29
C ASN A 19 4.11 19.03 -1.72
N GLU A 20 3.53 18.27 -2.63
CA GLU A 20 3.94 18.10 -4.02
C GLU A 20 5.37 17.53 -4.14
N SER A 21 5.85 16.86 -3.09
CA SER A 21 7.14 16.17 -3.12
C SER A 21 6.98 14.71 -3.54
N TYR A 22 8.12 14.08 -3.84
CA TYR A 22 8.24 12.64 -4.09
C TYR A 22 7.49 11.75 -3.09
N ASN A 23 7.34 12.18 -1.83
CA ASN A 23 6.66 11.39 -0.81
C ASN A 23 5.15 11.28 -1.04
N ASP A 24 4.56 12.17 -1.82
CA ASP A 24 3.11 12.20 -2.08
C ASP A 24 2.64 10.99 -2.90
N HIS A 25 3.55 10.34 -3.63
CA HIS A 25 3.29 9.14 -4.43
C HIS A 25 3.55 7.83 -3.65
N ARG A 26 3.83 7.92 -2.35
CA ARG A 26 4.26 6.79 -1.52
C ARG A 26 3.33 6.64 -0.32
N THR A 27 2.84 5.42 -0.15
CA THR A 27 1.96 5.08 0.98
C THR A 27 2.50 3.86 1.69
N TRP A 28 2.54 3.91 3.02
CA TRP A 28 2.97 2.75 3.81
C TRP A 28 1.77 2.06 4.44
N ILE A 29 1.84 0.74 4.50
CA ILE A 29 0.82 -0.11 5.07
C ILE A 29 1.49 -1.11 6.01
N TYR A 30 1.03 -1.12 7.24
CA TYR A 30 1.50 -2.07 8.24
C TYR A 30 0.55 -3.26 8.32
N ALA A 31 1.07 -4.45 8.03
CA ALA A 31 0.38 -5.72 8.15
C ALA A 31 0.55 -6.23 9.59
N THR A 32 -0.52 -6.15 10.39
CA THR A 32 -0.42 -6.32 11.86
C THR A 32 -0.06 -7.74 12.27
N GLN A 33 -0.63 -8.75 11.62
CA GLN A 33 -0.35 -10.15 11.92
C GLN A 33 1.04 -10.60 11.45
N ALA A 34 1.53 -10.01 10.35
CA ALA A 34 2.85 -10.32 9.80
C ALA A 34 3.96 -9.44 10.40
N LEU A 35 3.62 -8.49 11.28
CA LEU A 35 4.53 -7.49 11.85
C LEU A 35 5.42 -6.82 10.78
N SER A 36 4.87 -6.61 9.60
CA SER A 36 5.60 -6.24 8.39
C SER A 36 5.12 -4.89 7.86
N LEU A 37 6.03 -4.13 7.27
CA LEU A 37 5.76 -2.83 6.69
C LEU A 37 5.97 -2.89 5.19
N ILE A 38 4.93 -2.53 4.46
CA ILE A 38 4.88 -2.52 3.00
C ILE A 38 4.79 -1.07 2.56
N GLU A 39 5.53 -0.73 1.53
CA GLU A 39 5.47 0.54 0.83
C GLU A 39 4.87 0.31 -0.55
N PHE A 40 3.82 1.05 -0.86
CA PHE A 40 3.23 1.16 -2.20
C PHE A 40 3.64 2.49 -2.82
N ILE A 41 4.15 2.44 -4.05
CA ILE A 41 4.66 3.61 -4.79
C ILE A 41 3.93 3.68 -6.12
N CYS A 42 3.24 4.78 -6.40
CA CYS A 42 2.70 5.06 -7.74
C CYS A 42 3.86 5.49 -8.64
N VAL A 43 4.02 4.86 -9.80
CA VAL A 43 5.19 5.06 -10.67
C VAL A 43 4.89 5.71 -12.02
N ASP A 44 3.66 6.16 -12.25
CA ASP A 44 3.28 6.79 -13.52
C ASP A 44 4.05 8.09 -13.83
N ASP A 45 4.46 8.83 -12.80
CA ASP A 45 5.22 10.08 -12.94
C ASP A 45 6.75 9.89 -12.79
N PHE A 46 7.25 8.65 -12.81
CA PHE A 46 8.66 8.34 -12.52
C PHE A 46 9.48 8.07 -13.79
N GLU A 47 10.35 9.01 -14.15
CA GLU A 47 11.28 8.83 -15.26
C GLU A 47 12.53 7.98 -14.90
N ASP A 48 12.98 7.95 -13.63
CA ASP A 48 14.19 7.23 -13.22
C ASP A 48 14.14 6.79 -11.75
N PHE A 49 13.43 5.70 -11.44
CA PHE A 49 13.41 5.12 -10.09
C PHE A 49 14.22 3.82 -10.02
N GLU A 50 15.43 3.88 -9.47
CA GLU A 50 16.24 2.68 -9.20
C GLU A 50 15.74 1.96 -7.94
N ILE A 51 14.96 0.90 -8.13
CA ILE A 51 14.57 0.00 -7.05
C ILE A 51 15.64 -1.06 -6.85
N ASN A 52 16.40 -0.93 -5.76
CA ASN A 52 17.38 -1.92 -5.31
C ASN A 52 16.77 -3.00 -4.40
N LYS A 53 15.46 -3.21 -4.44
CA LYS A 53 14.70 -4.16 -3.61
C LYS A 53 13.82 -5.06 -4.46
N ASP A 54 13.50 -6.25 -3.97
CA ASP A 54 12.47 -7.07 -4.61
C ASP A 54 11.12 -6.34 -4.53
N PHE A 55 10.45 -6.21 -5.67
CA PHE A 55 9.17 -5.51 -5.79
C PHE A 55 8.12 -6.39 -6.47
N VAL A 56 6.85 -6.06 -6.23
CA VAL A 56 5.71 -6.63 -6.95
C VAL A 56 4.99 -5.51 -7.67
N TYR A 57 4.69 -5.73 -8.95
CA TYR A 57 3.99 -4.77 -9.79
C TYR A 57 2.48 -4.97 -9.72
N TYR A 58 1.74 -3.87 -9.64
CA TYR A 58 0.28 -3.82 -9.62
C TYR A 58 -0.22 -2.71 -10.53
N ASN A 59 -1.48 -2.82 -10.96
CA ASN A 59 -2.21 -1.74 -11.61
C ASN A 59 -3.45 -1.41 -10.78
N TYR A 60 -3.78 -0.13 -10.70
CA TYR A 60 -5.03 0.39 -10.18
C TYR A 60 -5.77 1.13 -11.29
N THR A 61 -7.10 1.13 -11.28
CA THR A 61 -7.89 1.95 -12.22
C THR A 61 -8.74 2.88 -11.38
N ASN A 62 -8.48 4.18 -11.47
CA ASN A 62 -9.18 5.18 -10.67
C ASN A 62 -10.61 5.44 -11.19
N SER A 63 -11.38 6.27 -10.49
CA SER A 63 -12.79 6.59 -10.83
C SER A 63 -12.95 7.17 -12.23
N GLU A 64 -11.94 7.88 -12.74
CA GLU A 64 -11.91 8.45 -14.09
C GLU A 64 -11.57 7.42 -15.19
N GLY A 65 -11.25 6.18 -14.82
CA GLY A 65 -10.85 5.12 -15.74
C GLY A 65 -9.39 5.20 -16.19
N GLN A 66 -8.57 6.04 -15.55
CA GLN A 66 -7.13 6.08 -15.79
C GLN A 66 -6.45 4.92 -15.08
N ILE A 67 -5.47 4.30 -15.72
CA ILE A 67 -4.72 3.18 -15.15
C ILE A 67 -3.45 3.72 -14.51
N GLU A 68 -3.30 3.47 -13.22
CA GLU A 68 -2.12 3.81 -12.44
C GLU A 68 -1.22 2.59 -12.21
N SER A 69 0.08 2.76 -12.41
CA SER A 69 1.10 1.74 -12.16
C SER A 69 1.63 1.84 -10.74
N TRP A 70 1.61 0.72 -10.00
CA TRP A 70 2.03 0.70 -8.59
C TRP A 70 3.05 -0.38 -8.31
N LEU A 71 3.98 -0.10 -7.40
CA LEU A 71 4.99 -1.03 -6.92
C LEU A 71 4.81 -1.27 -5.43
N GLY A 72 4.70 -2.54 -5.04
CA GLY A 72 4.68 -2.98 -3.64
C GLY A 72 6.06 -3.51 -3.22
N VAL A 73 6.62 -2.94 -2.16
CA VAL A 73 7.95 -3.28 -1.64
C VAL A 73 7.89 -3.48 -0.13
N TYR A 74 8.52 -4.53 0.39
CA TYR A 74 8.71 -4.63 1.84
C TYR A 74 9.81 -3.68 2.31
N THR A 75 9.47 -2.74 3.18
CA THR A 75 10.47 -1.95 3.93
C THR A 75 10.93 -2.70 5.19
N GLN A 76 10.05 -3.53 5.75
CA GLN A 76 10.34 -4.52 6.78
C GLN A 76 9.53 -5.79 6.51
N ASN A 77 10.21 -6.91 6.26
CA ASN A 77 9.57 -8.21 6.02
C ASN A 77 9.84 -9.17 7.18
N ASN A 78 8.85 -9.34 8.05
CA ASN A 78 8.86 -10.30 9.16
C ASN A 78 7.98 -11.53 8.87
N CYS A 79 7.50 -11.69 7.63
CA CYS A 79 6.56 -12.77 7.30
C CYS A 79 7.09 -14.15 7.71
N GLU A 80 8.37 -14.44 7.44
CA GLU A 80 9.02 -15.69 7.85
C GLU A 80 8.97 -15.89 9.38
N ALA A 81 9.34 -14.87 10.15
CA ALA A 81 9.34 -14.93 11.62
C ALA A 81 7.93 -15.08 12.22
N THR A 82 6.89 -14.69 11.47
CA THR A 82 5.48 -14.81 11.85
C THR A 82 4.76 -15.99 11.20
N GLU A 83 5.48 -16.86 10.50
CA GLU A 83 4.92 -18.02 9.77
C GLU A 83 3.87 -17.64 8.71
N GLN A 84 4.03 -16.46 8.11
CA GLN A 84 3.17 -15.92 7.05
C GLN A 84 3.83 -16.03 5.68
N ASP A 85 3.00 -16.17 4.64
CA ASP A 85 3.46 -16.14 3.24
C ASP A 85 3.57 -14.68 2.77
N ALA A 86 4.80 -14.22 2.53
CA ALA A 86 5.07 -12.83 2.16
C ALA A 86 4.35 -12.39 0.88
N LYS A 87 4.15 -13.29 -0.09
CA LYS A 87 3.44 -12.97 -1.33
C LYS A 87 1.94 -12.83 -1.07
N LYS A 88 1.37 -13.68 -0.22
CA LYS A 88 -0.04 -13.57 0.18
C LYS A 88 -0.29 -12.28 0.97
N VAL A 89 0.56 -11.97 1.94
CA VAL A 89 0.46 -10.73 2.74
C VAL A 89 0.55 -9.49 1.84
N MET A 90 1.49 -9.44 0.89
CA MET A 90 1.60 -8.33 -0.07
C MET A 90 0.33 -8.16 -0.91
N ASN A 91 -0.21 -9.26 -1.45
CA ASN A 91 -1.43 -9.21 -2.27
C ASN A 91 -2.67 -8.82 -1.45
N GLN A 92 -2.75 -9.25 -0.19
CA GLN A 92 -3.84 -8.86 0.71
C GLN A 92 -3.75 -7.37 1.07
N ALA A 93 -2.55 -6.88 1.39
CA ALA A 93 -2.29 -5.47 1.64
C ALA A 93 -2.65 -4.61 0.42
N TRP A 94 -2.26 -5.03 -0.79
CA TRP A 94 -2.63 -4.34 -2.02
C TRP A 94 -4.15 -4.30 -2.22
N LYS A 95 -4.83 -5.43 -2.06
CA LYS A 95 -6.30 -5.48 -2.16
C LYS A 95 -6.96 -4.53 -1.16
N TRP A 96 -6.52 -4.56 0.09
CA TRP A 96 -7.02 -3.65 1.13
C TRP A 96 -6.76 -2.18 0.74
N TYR A 97 -5.57 -1.86 0.22
CA TYR A 97 -5.23 -0.51 -0.20
C TYR A 97 -6.07 -0.02 -1.38
N THR A 98 -6.30 -0.86 -2.40
CA THR A 98 -7.16 -0.48 -3.52
C THR A 98 -8.59 -0.17 -3.09
N GLN A 99 -9.10 -0.84 -2.05
CA GLN A 99 -10.42 -0.51 -1.50
C GLN A 99 -10.42 0.86 -0.82
N TYR A 100 -9.30 1.24 -0.20
CA TYR A 100 -9.11 2.56 0.37
C TYR A 100 -8.99 3.64 -0.73
N LEU A 101 -8.19 3.40 -1.77
CA LEU A 101 -8.08 4.29 -2.94
C LEU A 101 -9.44 4.53 -3.60
N THR A 102 -10.20 3.47 -3.87
CA THR A 102 -11.55 3.61 -4.46
C THR A 102 -12.50 4.41 -3.58
N GLN A 103 -12.36 4.32 -2.26
CA GLN A 103 -13.15 5.16 -1.35
C GLN A 103 -12.73 6.62 -1.44
N ILE A 104 -11.44 6.94 -1.49
CA ILE A 104 -10.96 8.31 -1.67
C ILE A 104 -11.48 8.89 -2.99
N ASP A 105 -11.30 8.16 -4.09
CA ASP A 105 -11.75 8.59 -5.42
C ASP A 105 -13.26 8.90 -5.44
N SER A 106 -14.06 8.16 -4.66
CA SER A 106 -15.51 8.40 -4.56
C SER A 106 -15.90 9.66 -3.77
N TYR A 107 -14.98 10.28 -3.03
CA TYR A 107 -15.19 11.55 -2.33
C TYR A 107 -14.71 12.77 -3.11
N GLU A 108 -13.97 12.57 -4.20
CA GLU A 108 -13.46 13.65 -5.07
C GLU A 108 -14.42 13.95 -6.26
N GLU A 109 -15.55 13.23 -6.35
CA GLU A 109 -16.71 13.51 -7.22
C GLU A 109 -17.74 14.45 -6.56
#